data_AF-A0A8T2TZI1-F1
#
_entry.id   AF-A0A8T2TZI1-F1
#
_cell.length_a   1.000
_cell.length_b   1.000
_cell.length_c   1.000
_cell.angle_alpha   90.00
_cell.angle_beta   90.00
_cell.angle_gamma   90.00
#
_symmetry.space_group_name_H-M   'P 1'
#
loop_
_entity.id
_entity.type
_entity.pdbx_description
1 polymer ?
#
loop_
_entity_poly.entity_id
_entity_poly.type
_entity_poly.pdbx_seq_one_letter_code
_entity_poly.pdbx_strand_id
1 'polypeptide(L)'
;MASTSSPYVQPGVIVRLRELQPPSPFLQLSGTFRVMGRLMSYDIETGMAIICDEDGTSLPVCTQHIRNLQFRTNSLFQFIGELSSQPHQEVLKFHT
;
A
#
# COMPACT_ATOMS: atom_id res chain seq x y z
N MET A 1 -23.23 -4.94 -29.75
CA MET A 1 -21.79 -4.99 -29.44
C MET A 1 -21.66 -4.74 -27.95
N ALA A 2 -21.43 -5.79 -27.15
CA ALA A 2 -21.19 -5.64 -25.72
C ALA A 2 -19.69 -5.43 -25.52
N SER A 3 -19.30 -4.23 -25.07
CA SER A 3 -17.93 -3.91 -24.71
C SER A 3 -17.59 -4.65 -23.42
N THR A 4 -16.93 -5.80 -23.53
CA THR A 4 -16.33 -6.46 -22.38
C THR A 4 -15.15 -5.61 -21.93
N SER A 5 -15.37 -4.71 -20.96
CA SER A 5 -14.29 -4.01 -20.28
C SER A 5 -13.46 -5.06 -19.53
N SER A 6 -12.33 -5.46 -20.11
CA SER A 6 -11.26 -6.07 -19.33
C SER A 6 -10.93 -5.08 -18.20
N PRO A 7 -10.87 -5.50 -16.92
CA PRO A 7 -10.38 -4.64 -15.86
C PRO A 7 -8.90 -4.37 -16.17
N TYR A 8 -8.62 -3.25 -16.82
CA TYR A 8 -7.26 -2.80 -17.05
C TYR A 8 -6.68 -2.37 -15.71
N VAL A 9 -5.97 -3.29 -15.05
CA VAL A 9 -5.21 -2.99 -13.84
C VAL A 9 -4.04 -2.13 -14.26
N GLN A 10 -3.99 -0.89 -13.78
CA GLN A 10 -2.88 0.00 -14.07
C GLN A 10 -1.59 -0.56 -13.45
N PRO A 11 -0.46 -0.59 -14.18
CA PRO A 11 0.82 -0.98 -13.60
C PRO A 11 1.18 -0.06 -12.43
N GLY A 12 1.46 -0.65 -11.27
CA GLY A 12 1.85 0.12 -10.08
C GLY A 12 3.21 0.80 -10.23
N VAL A 13 3.27 2.11 -9.99
CA VAL A 13 4.52 2.90 -9.98
C VAL A 13 5.39 2.46 -8.81
N ILE A 14 6.64 2.08 -9.06
CA ILE A 14 7.58 1.68 -8.01
C ILE A 14 8.09 2.92 -7.29
N VAL A 15 7.87 2.99 -5.98
CA VAL A 15 8.29 4.11 -5.13
C VAL A 15 8.81 3.59 -3.77
N ARG A 16 9.69 4.35 -3.12
CA ARG A 16 10.12 4.12 -1.74
C ARG A 16 9.14 4.73 -0.75
N LEU A 17 9.13 4.26 0.49
CA LEU A 17 8.19 4.77 1.51
C LEU A 17 8.41 6.27 1.79
N ARG A 18 9.67 6.73 1.78
CA ARG A 18 10.03 8.15 1.93
C ARG A 18 9.46 9.05 0.83
N GLU A 19 9.27 8.50 -0.38
CA GLU A 19 8.70 9.22 -1.50
C GLU A 19 7.19 9.37 -1.34
N LEU A 20 6.58 8.71 -0.36
CA LEU A 20 5.17 8.87 0.00
C LEU A 20 4.98 9.73 1.27
N GLN A 21 6.03 10.43 1.70
CA GLN A 21 5.95 11.39 2.80
C GLN A 21 5.78 12.82 2.24
N PRO A 22 5.03 13.69 2.92
CA PRO A 22 4.97 15.10 2.55
C PRO A 22 6.35 15.79 2.69
N PRO A 23 6.70 16.72 1.78
CA PRO A 23 6.03 17.02 0.53
C PRO A 23 6.41 16.01 -0.56
N SER A 24 5.41 15.43 -1.25
CA SER A 24 5.66 14.52 -2.36
C SER A 24 4.65 14.72 -3.50
N PRO A 25 5.12 14.69 -4.77
CA PRO A 25 4.22 14.73 -5.93
C PRO A 25 3.34 13.47 -6.03
N PHE A 26 3.77 12.35 -5.44
CA PHE A 26 3.03 11.09 -5.49
C PHE A 26 1.75 11.12 -4.66
N LEU A 27 1.66 11.99 -3.65
CA LEU A 27 0.45 12.15 -2.83
C LEU A 27 -0.70 12.85 -3.57
N GLN A 28 -0.39 13.55 -4.67
CA GLN A 28 -1.39 14.23 -5.49
C GLN A 28 -1.84 13.36 -6.68
N LEU A 29 -1.17 12.23 -6.91
CA LEU A 29 -1.45 11.34 -8.02
C LEU A 29 -2.48 10.28 -7.61
N SER A 30 -3.59 10.25 -8.34
CA SER A 30 -4.46 9.06 -8.36
C SER A 30 -3.76 7.99 -9.19
N GLY A 31 -3.45 6.85 -8.58
CA GLY A 31 -2.79 5.76 -9.28
C GLY A 31 -2.45 4.58 -8.37
N THR A 32 -2.00 3.51 -9.01
CA THR A 32 -1.49 2.33 -8.32
C THR A 32 0.00 2.52 -8.02
N PHE A 33 0.41 2.19 -6.80
CA PHE A 33 1.79 2.24 -6.32
C PHE A 33 2.26 0.86 -5.91
N ARG A 34 3.54 0.59 -6.10
CA ARG A 34 4.24 -0.60 -5.63
C ARG A 34 5.32 -0.18 -4.65
N VAL A 35 5.17 -0.61 -3.41
CA VAL A 35 6.10 -0.33 -2.32
C VAL A 35 6.64 -1.62 -1.72
N MET A 36 7.84 -1.54 -1.16
CA MET A 36 8.41 -2.60 -0.35
C MET A 36 8.72 -2.07 1.05
N GLY A 37 8.57 -2.92 2.05
CA GLY A 37 8.91 -2.58 3.42
C GLY A 37 8.89 -3.79 4.33
N ARG A 38 9.62 -3.67 5.43
CA ARG A 38 9.63 -4.68 6.49
C ARG A 38 8.36 -4.53 7.30
N LEU A 39 7.59 -5.61 7.46
CA LEU A 39 6.38 -5.59 8.28
C LEU A 39 6.75 -5.43 9.76
N MET A 40 6.33 -4.34 10.37
CA MET A 40 6.59 -4.06 11.78
C MET A 40 5.48 -4.57 12.68
N SER A 41 4.23 -4.35 12.27
CA SER A 41 3.04 -4.81 13.00
C SER A 41 1.90 -5.13 12.04
N TYR A 42 0.97 -5.97 12.49
CA TYR A 42 -0.27 -6.29 11.81
C TYR A 42 -1.37 -6.50 12.84
N ASP A 43 -2.49 -5.83 12.65
CA ASP A 43 -3.71 -5.97 13.43
C ASP A 43 -4.72 -6.80 12.61
N ILE A 44 -5.09 -7.94 13.17
CA ILE A 44 -6.01 -8.90 12.55
C ILE A 44 -7.45 -8.36 12.54
N GLU A 45 -7.84 -7.60 13.57
CA GLU A 45 -9.21 -7.10 13.70
C GLU A 45 -9.50 -6.00 12.69
N THR A 46 -8.55 -5.06 12.53
CA THR A 46 -8.70 -3.92 11.61
C THR A 46 -8.15 -4.20 10.21
N GLY A 47 -7.36 -5.27 10.04
CA GLY A 47 -6.65 -5.55 8.80
C GLY A 47 -5.54 -4.54 8.50
N MET A 48 -5.09 -3.75 9.48
CA MET A 48 -4.08 -2.73 9.29
C MET A 48 -2.68 -3.27 9.57
N ALA A 49 -1.76 -3.04 8.65
CA ALA A 49 -0.34 -3.35 8.78
C ALA A 49 0.47 -2.05 8.80
N ILE A 50 1.60 -2.06 9.51
CA ILE A 50 2.62 -1.01 9.41
C ILE A 50 3.87 -1.62 8.80
N ILE A 51 4.34 -1.04 7.70
CA ILE A 51 5.64 -1.38 7.11
C ILE A 51 6.63 -0.26 7.32
N CYS A 52 7.91 -0.60 7.38
CA CYS A 52 9.00 0.34 7.59
C CYS A 52 10.14 0.09 6.59
N ASP A 53 10.75 1.16 6.11
CA ASP A 53 11.96 1.15 5.29
C ASP A 53 13.21 1.20 6.18
N GLU A 54 14.39 0.99 5.62
CA GLU A 54 15.66 0.96 6.37
C GLU A 54 15.99 2.30 7.04
N ASP A 55 15.43 3.40 6.53
CA ASP A 55 15.61 4.75 7.06
C ASP A 55 14.63 5.12 8.19
N GLY A 56 13.76 4.19 8.61
CA GLY A 56 12.76 4.42 9.65
C GLY A 56 11.44 5.01 9.14
N THR A 57 11.31 5.30 7.84
CA THR A 57 10.05 5.76 7.27
C THR A 57 9.02 4.66 7.31
N SER A 58 7.83 4.95 7.84
CA SER A 58 6.74 3.98 7.94
C SER A 58 5.54 4.34 7.08
N LEU A 59 4.81 3.31 6.65
CA LEU A 59 3.58 3.44 5.88
C LEU A 59 2.53 2.45 6.42
N PRO A 60 1.33 2.93 6.78
CA PRO A 60 0.19 2.06 7.03
C PRO A 60 -0.35 1.48 5.73
N VAL A 61 -0.70 0.20 5.81
CA VAL A 61 -1.20 -0.58 4.70
C VAL A 61 -2.48 -1.28 5.15
N CYS A 62 -3.59 -1.03 4.46
CA CYS A 62 -4.87 -1.69 4.72
C CYS A 62 -4.93 -2.99 3.92
N THR A 63 -4.91 -4.13 4.61
CA THR A 63 -4.84 -5.48 4.04
C THR A 63 -6.17 -6.23 4.08
N GLN A 64 -7.29 -5.55 4.36
CA GLN A 64 -8.62 -6.14 4.58
C GLN A 64 -9.12 -7.06 3.46
N HIS A 65 -8.62 -6.88 2.22
CA HIS A 65 -8.98 -7.69 1.07
C HIS A 65 -8.02 -8.85 0.79
N ILE A 66 -6.88 -8.92 1.48
CA ILE A 66 -5.91 -9.99 1.32
C ILE A 66 -6.35 -11.18 2.17
N ARG A 67 -6.81 -12.25 1.51
CA ARG A 67 -7.17 -13.51 2.17
C ARG A 67 -6.00 -14.49 2.11
N ASN A 68 -5.92 -15.39 3.09
CA ASN A 68 -5.00 -16.54 3.11
C ASN A 68 -3.50 -16.19 3.06
N LEU A 69 -3.10 -15.00 3.53
CA LEU A 69 -1.69 -14.63 3.69
C LEU A 69 -1.30 -14.66 5.17
N GLN A 70 -0.20 -15.37 5.49
CA GLN A 70 0.38 -15.32 6.83
C GLN A 70 1.33 -14.14 6.95
N PHE A 71 0.85 -13.05 7.55
CA PHE A 71 1.70 -11.93 7.89
C PHE A 71 2.68 -12.31 9.01
N ARG A 72 3.98 -12.16 8.74
CA ARG A 72 5.05 -12.39 9.71
C ARG A 72 5.79 -11.09 9.93
N THR A 73 5.76 -10.59 11.16
CA THR A 73 6.55 -9.41 11.53
C THR A 73 8.03 -9.65 11.24
N ASN A 74 8.75 -8.56 11.00
CA ASN A 74 10.15 -8.51 10.59
C ASN A 74 10.46 -9.11 9.20
N SER A 75 9.46 -9.57 8.45
CA SER A 75 9.65 -10.06 7.06
C SER A 75 9.47 -8.93 6.05
N LEU A 76 10.15 -9.04 4.90
CA LEU A 76 10.02 -8.09 3.79
C LEU A 76 8.79 -8.45 2.95
N PHE A 77 7.94 -7.47 2.67
CA PHE A 77 6.78 -7.62 1.80
C PHE A 77 6.79 -6.58 0.69
N GLN A 78 6.20 -6.95 -0.45
CA GLN A 78 5.85 -6.01 -1.52
C GLN A 78 4.34 -5.85 -1.53
N PHE A 79 3.89 -4.60 -1.53
CA PHE A 79 2.48 -4.23 -1.59
C PHE A 79 2.21 -3.40 -2.84
N ILE A 80 1.10 -3.70 -3.52
CA ILE A 80 0.63 -2.99 -4.71
C ILE A 80 -0.77 -2.49 -4.44
N GLY A 81 -0.98 -1.19 -4.34
CA GLY A 81 -2.29 -0.63 -3.99
C GLY A 81 -2.40 0.85 -4.36
N GLU A 82 -3.49 1.47 -3.98
CA GLU A 82 -3.74 2.90 -4.20
C GLU A 82 -3.61 3.67 -2.89
N LEU A 83 -3.10 4.90 -2.95
CA LEU A 83 -3.03 5.76 -1.79
C LEU A 83 -4.39 6.39 -1.54
N SER A 84 -4.82 6.32 -0.28
CA SER A 84 -6.01 7.00 0.21
C SER A 84 -5.59 7.94 1.34
N SER A 85 -5.74 9.24 1.11
CA SER A 85 -5.58 10.24 2.15
C SER A 85 -6.66 10.05 3.21
N GLN A 86 -6.24 9.75 4.44
CA GLN A 86 -7.08 9.82 5.63
C GLN A 86 -6.74 11.11 6.39
N PRO A 87 -7.66 11.64 7.22
CA PRO A 87 -7.33 12.77 8.07
C PRO A 87 -6.09 12.43 8.91
N HIS A 88 -4.99 13.13 8.68
CA HIS A 88 -3.67 13.05 9.32
C HIS A 88 -2.66 12.03 8.77
N GLN A 89 -3.04 11.09 7.88
CA GLN A 89 -2.07 10.11 7.37
C GLN A 89 -2.49 9.48 6.03
N GLU A 90 -1.50 9.10 5.23
CA GLU A 90 -1.69 8.34 4.00
C GLU A 90 -1.73 6.84 4.28
N VAL A 91 -2.70 6.15 3.69
CA VAL A 91 -2.87 4.70 3.84
C VAL A 91 -2.90 4.05 2.47
N LEU A 92 -2.05 3.04 2.27
CA LEU A 92 -2.08 2.23 1.06
C LEU A 92 -3.22 1.20 1.17
N LYS A 93 -4.19 1.25 0.24
CA LYS A 93 -5.33 0.34 0.19
C LYS A 93 -5.24 -0.57 -1.04
N PHE A 94 -5.62 -1.84 -0.88
CA PHE A 94 -5.80 -2.74 -2.02
C PHE A 94 -7.23 -2.64 -2.53
N HIS A 95 -7.40 -2.32 -3.81
CA HIS A 95 -8.63 -2.62 -4.53
C HIS A 95 -8.41 -3.96 -5.24
N THR A 96 -9.09 -5.00 -4.77
CA THR A 96 -9.18 -6.30 -5.46
C THR A 96 -10.47 -6.39 -6.25
#